data_AF-A0A7S0Q3Y8-F1
#
_entry.id   AF-A0A7S0Q3Y8-F1
#
_cell.length_a   1.000
_cell.length_b   1.000
_cell.length_c   1.000
_cell.angle_alpha   90.00
_cell.angle_beta   90.00
_cell.angle_gamma   90.00
#
_symmetry.space_group_name_H-M   'P 1'
#
loop_
_entity.id
_entity.type
_entity.pdbx_description
1 polymer ?
#
loop_
_entity_poly.entity_id
_entity_poly.type
_entity_poly.pdbx_seq_one_letter_code
_entity_poly.pdbx_strand_id
1 'polypeptide(L)'
;NQAREARERPRQHMPTQAASLQTGSAGTSFDAYEELNVRPDATAEEIRRAYQRLARELHPDRATCPADTDVAFIRVQRAWELLRTPDGRRRHDTELRLEQMIDAQATALMYDIELGEMEYVEEDGEIYYRYGCRCGDSFELSLEQLQSGINAIECSSCSLAIQVDLTGTPSTPMGQRSHI
;
A
#
# COMPACT_ATOMS: atom_id res chain seq x y z
N ASN A 1 -42.49 -53.15 19.19
CA ASN A 1 -43.62 -52.34 18.72
C ASN A 1 -43.22 -50.88 18.86
N GLN A 2 -43.15 -50.18 17.73
CA GLN A 2 -43.09 -48.72 17.57
C GLN A 2 -41.74 -48.02 17.79
N ALA A 3 -41.54 -47.07 16.89
CA ALA A 3 -40.32 -46.40 16.48
C ALA A 3 -40.56 -44.89 16.48
N ARG A 4 -39.45 -44.14 16.31
CA ARG A 4 -39.31 -42.70 16.04
C ARG A 4 -39.20 -41.82 17.30
N GLU A 5 -38.06 -41.14 17.43
CA GLU A 5 -37.96 -39.71 17.14
C GLU A 5 -36.47 -39.32 16.95
N ALA A 6 -36.25 -38.37 16.06
CA ALA A 6 -34.96 -37.94 15.53
C ALA A 6 -34.60 -36.54 16.04
N ARG A 7 -33.34 -36.15 15.81
CA ARG A 7 -32.73 -34.80 15.97
C ARG A 7 -32.35 -34.45 17.42
N GLU A 8 -31.23 -33.78 17.72
CA GLU A 8 -30.43 -32.81 16.97
C GLU A 8 -28.99 -32.79 17.53
N ARG A 9 -27.99 -32.52 16.68
CA ARG A 9 -26.56 -32.40 17.06
C ARG A 9 -26.28 -30.97 17.55
N PRO A 10 -25.78 -30.72 18.76
CA PRO A 10 -25.36 -29.38 19.16
C PRO A 10 -24.05 -29.02 18.45
N ARG A 11 -24.08 -27.89 17.74
CA ARG A 11 -22.96 -27.29 17.01
C ARG A 11 -21.91 -26.78 17.99
N GLN A 12 -20.65 -27.11 17.70
CA GLN A 12 -19.48 -26.67 18.44
C GLN A 12 -19.31 -25.15 18.25
N HIS A 13 -19.30 -24.42 19.37
CA HIS A 13 -18.87 -23.04 19.43
C HIS A 13 -17.33 -23.01 19.46
N MET A 14 -16.73 -22.40 18.44
CA MET A 14 -15.33 -21.94 18.46
C MET A 14 -15.31 -20.41 18.44
N PRO A 15 -14.28 -19.79 19.04
CA PRO A 15 -14.32 -18.40 19.48
C PRO A 15 -14.03 -17.45 18.31
N THR A 16 -14.85 -16.41 18.15
CA THR A 16 -14.49 -15.27 17.28
C THR A 16 -13.58 -14.36 18.08
N GLN A 17 -12.29 -14.46 17.78
CA GLN A 17 -11.22 -13.66 18.33
C GLN A 17 -11.46 -12.18 18.05
N ALA A 18 -11.13 -11.35 19.04
CA ALA A 18 -10.86 -9.95 18.88
C ALA A 18 -9.75 -9.78 17.82
N ALA A 19 -10.12 -9.28 16.65
CA ALA A 19 -9.17 -8.77 15.67
C ALA A 19 -9.29 -7.24 15.71
N SER A 20 -8.49 -6.65 16.60
CA SER A 20 -8.04 -5.28 16.45
C SER A 20 -7.30 -5.19 15.12
N LEU A 21 -7.89 -4.51 14.14
CA LEU A 21 -7.18 -4.05 12.96
C LEU A 21 -7.42 -2.55 12.87
N GLN A 22 -6.54 -1.81 13.55
CA GLN A 22 -6.21 -0.47 13.10
C GLN A 22 -5.41 -0.64 11.80
N THR A 23 -6.11 -0.55 10.67
CA THR A 23 -5.49 -0.28 9.36
C THR A 23 -5.74 1.19 9.05
N GLY A 24 -5.23 2.08 9.90
CA GLY A 24 -5.15 3.49 9.55
C GLY A 24 -4.05 3.66 8.49
N SER A 25 -4.40 3.40 7.22
CA SER A 25 -3.58 3.87 6.12
C SER A 25 -3.73 5.39 6.10
N ALA A 26 -2.68 6.11 6.47
CA ALA A 26 -2.58 7.56 6.31
C ALA A 26 -2.35 7.92 4.83
N GLY A 27 -3.16 7.34 3.95
CA GLY A 27 -3.28 7.74 2.55
C GLY A 27 -4.44 8.71 2.42
N THR A 28 -4.27 9.75 1.61
CA THR A 28 -5.34 10.69 1.23
C THR A 28 -6.43 10.04 0.36
N SER A 29 -6.44 8.71 0.21
CA SER A 29 -7.40 7.92 -0.53
C SER A 29 -8.65 7.62 0.30
N PHE A 30 -9.82 7.77 -0.32
CA PHE A 30 -11.12 7.62 0.35
C PHE A 30 -11.50 6.14 0.44
N ASP A 31 -11.45 5.54 1.64
CA ASP A 31 -11.89 4.16 1.86
C ASP A 31 -13.39 4.11 2.23
N ALA A 32 -14.22 3.64 1.31
CA ALA A 32 -15.66 3.55 1.52
C ALA A 32 -16.05 2.53 2.62
N TYR A 33 -15.22 1.53 2.90
CA TYR A 33 -15.46 0.56 3.96
C TYR A 33 -15.24 1.18 5.34
N GLU A 34 -14.21 2.00 5.48
CA GLU A 34 -13.94 2.76 6.71
C GLU A 34 -15.03 3.78 7.01
N GLU A 35 -15.52 4.52 6.00
CA GLU A 35 -16.62 5.48 6.18
C GLU A 35 -17.91 4.83 6.69
N LEU A 36 -18.20 3.60 6.23
CA LEU A 36 -19.35 2.83 6.70
C LEU A 36 -19.06 2.02 7.96
N ASN A 37 -17.81 2.03 8.44
CA ASN A 37 -17.32 1.23 9.55
C ASN A 37 -17.66 -0.27 9.38
N VAL A 38 -17.39 -0.79 8.19
CA VAL A 38 -17.59 -2.19 7.81
C VAL A 38 -16.29 -2.78 7.29
N ARG A 39 -16.18 -4.11 7.32
CA ARG A 39 -15.01 -4.79 6.76
C ARG A 39 -15.13 -4.90 5.24
N PRO A 40 -14.00 -5.01 4.51
CA PRO A 40 -14.02 -5.23 3.06
C PRO A 40 -14.72 -6.56 2.68
N ASP A 41 -14.74 -7.56 3.56
CA ASP A 41 -15.46 -8.83 3.38
C ASP A 41 -16.96 -8.75 3.72
N ALA A 42 -17.48 -7.59 4.13
CA ALA A 42 -18.88 -7.44 4.52
C ALA A 42 -19.86 -7.79 3.39
N THR A 43 -20.97 -8.40 3.73
CA THR A 43 -22.06 -8.69 2.81
C THR A 43 -22.84 -7.42 2.46
N ALA A 44 -23.57 -7.44 1.33
CA ALA A 44 -24.40 -6.30 0.91
C ALA A 44 -25.46 -5.92 1.96
N GLU A 45 -25.95 -6.91 2.72
CA GLU A 45 -26.92 -6.70 3.79
C GLU A 45 -26.29 -5.99 5.00
N GLU A 46 -25.04 -6.32 5.35
CA GLU A 46 -24.29 -5.65 6.42
C GLU A 46 -23.97 -4.19 6.04
N ILE A 47 -23.54 -3.95 4.80
CA ILE A 47 -23.30 -2.61 4.26
C ILE A 47 -24.58 -1.77 4.31
N ARG A 48 -25.72 -2.36 3.92
CA ARG A 48 -27.02 -1.68 3.95
C ARG A 48 -27.45 -1.32 5.37
N ARG A 49 -27.26 -2.22 6.34
CA ARG A 49 -27.58 -1.98 7.75
C ARG A 49 -26.68 -0.90 8.35
N ALA A 50 -25.39 -0.93 8.05
CA ALA A 50 -24.44 0.09 8.48
C ALA A 50 -24.82 1.48 7.97
N TYR A 51 -25.14 1.59 6.67
CA TYR A 51 -25.63 2.84 6.08
C TYR A 51 -26.92 3.34 6.76
N GLN A 52 -27.91 2.47 6.98
CA GLN A 52 -29.16 2.87 7.64
C GLN A 52 -28.96 3.36 9.07
N ARG A 53 -28.01 2.76 9.80
CA ARG A 53 -27.64 3.19 11.15
C ARG A 53 -27.01 4.58 11.12
N LEU A 54 -25.97 4.76 10.29
CA LEU A 54 -25.24 6.02 10.16
C LEU A 54 -26.13 7.15 9.63
N ALA A 55 -27.01 6.88 8.66
CA ALA A 55 -27.94 7.86 8.11
C ALA A 55 -28.96 8.38 9.15
N ARG A 56 -29.29 7.58 10.17
CA ARG A 56 -30.17 8.01 11.28
C ARG A 56 -29.41 8.81 12.34
N GLU A 57 -28.16 8.43 12.60
CA GLU A 57 -27.26 9.11 13.55
C GLU A 57 -26.85 10.48 13.02
N LEU A 58 -26.56 10.59 11.72
CA LEU A 58 -26.12 11.79 11.03
C LEU A 58 -27.27 12.55 10.35
N HIS A 59 -28.52 12.31 10.74
CA HIS A 59 -29.65 13.03 10.14
C HIS A 59 -29.66 14.48 10.63
N PRO A 60 -29.76 15.49 9.74
CA PRO A 60 -29.66 16.91 10.12
C PRO A 60 -30.75 17.35 11.11
N ASP A 61 -31.90 16.67 11.14
CA ASP A 61 -32.98 16.89 12.12
C ASP A 61 -32.57 16.61 13.58
N ARG A 62 -31.53 15.80 13.81
CA ARG A 62 -31.02 15.47 15.15
C ARG A 62 -29.72 16.21 15.48
N ALA A 63 -29.18 16.99 14.55
CA ALA A 63 -27.88 17.63 14.69
C ALA A 63 -27.96 18.90 15.54
N THR A 64 -27.10 19.01 16.54
CA THR A 64 -26.89 20.26 17.29
C THR A 64 -26.01 21.26 16.50
N CYS A 65 -25.18 20.75 15.57
CA CYS A 65 -24.35 21.53 14.66
C CYS A 65 -24.55 21.02 13.21
N PRO A 66 -25.23 21.76 12.33
CA PRO A 66 -25.60 21.27 11.00
C PRO A 66 -24.40 21.09 10.05
N ALA A 67 -23.40 21.97 10.12
CA ALA A 67 -22.27 21.96 9.17
C ALA A 67 -21.41 20.67 9.23
N ASP A 68 -21.04 20.20 10.43
CA ASP A 68 -20.24 18.98 10.58
C ASP A 68 -21.05 17.71 10.24
N THR A 69 -22.35 17.74 10.54
CA THR A 69 -23.25 16.62 10.28
C THR A 69 -23.48 16.44 8.78
N ASP A 70 -23.61 17.55 8.02
CA ASP A 70 -23.76 17.52 6.58
C ASP A 70 -22.52 16.92 5.88
N VAL A 71 -21.32 17.32 6.30
CA VAL A 71 -20.07 16.77 5.73
C VAL A 71 -19.96 15.26 6.00
N ALA A 72 -20.25 14.83 7.22
CA ALA A 72 -20.25 13.41 7.58
C ALA A 72 -21.31 12.61 6.79
N PHE A 73 -22.53 13.15 6.65
CA PHE A 73 -23.59 12.52 5.88
C PHE A 73 -23.23 12.36 4.40
N ILE A 74 -22.62 13.39 3.79
CA ILE A 74 -22.16 13.34 2.40
C ILE A 74 -21.11 12.24 2.21
N ARG A 75 -20.15 12.09 3.13
CA ARG A 75 -19.14 11.00 3.07
C ARG A 75 -19.77 9.62 3.14
N VAL A 76 -20.68 9.41 4.10
CA VAL A 76 -21.42 8.15 4.27
C VAL A 76 -22.27 7.84 3.04
N GLN A 77 -22.93 8.83 2.46
CA GLN A 77 -23.71 8.66 1.22
C GLN A 77 -22.81 8.25 0.05
N ARG A 78 -21.68 8.93 -0.14
CA ARG A 78 -20.71 8.60 -1.18
C ARG A 78 -20.18 7.17 -1.03
N ALA A 79 -19.85 6.76 0.19
CA ALA A 79 -19.41 5.40 0.47
C ALA A 79 -20.47 4.36 0.12
N TRP A 80 -21.74 4.63 0.44
CA TRP A 80 -22.84 3.75 0.05
C TRP A 80 -23.03 3.67 -1.47
N GLU A 81 -22.92 4.79 -2.19
CA GLU A 81 -23.05 4.80 -3.65
C GLU A 81 -22.02 3.89 -4.34
N LEU A 82 -20.78 3.87 -3.81
CA LEU A 82 -19.73 2.97 -4.28
C LEU A 82 -20.02 1.50 -3.95
N LEU A 83 -20.42 1.21 -2.72
CA LEU A 83 -20.52 -0.17 -2.22
C LEU A 83 -21.89 -0.85 -2.44
N ARG A 84 -22.94 -0.09 -2.77
CA ARG A 84 -24.32 -0.60 -2.91
C ARG A 84 -24.47 -1.65 -4.02
N THR A 85 -23.71 -1.50 -5.11
CA THR A 85 -23.83 -2.40 -6.26
C THR A 85 -22.57 -3.26 -6.39
N PRO A 86 -22.70 -4.52 -6.85
CA PRO A 86 -21.52 -5.37 -7.03
C PRO A 86 -20.53 -4.79 -8.04
N ASP A 87 -21.02 -4.02 -9.02
CA ASP A 87 -20.17 -3.36 -10.00
C ASP A 87 -19.40 -2.18 -9.43
N GLY A 88 -20.09 -1.32 -8.64
CA GLY A 88 -19.43 -0.23 -7.91
C GLY A 88 -18.38 -0.75 -6.94
N ARG A 89 -18.68 -1.85 -6.23
CA ARG A 89 -17.73 -2.52 -5.33
C ARG A 89 -16.48 -2.98 -6.08
N ARG A 90 -16.63 -3.69 -7.20
CA ARG A 90 -15.49 -4.15 -8.01
C ARG A 90 -14.63 -3.00 -8.52
N ARG A 91 -15.25 -1.89 -8.95
CA ARG A 91 -14.52 -0.70 -9.39
C ARG A 91 -13.73 -0.08 -8.25
N HIS A 92 -14.37 0.09 -7.08
CA HIS A 92 -13.72 0.64 -5.90
C HIS A 92 -12.58 -0.27 -5.41
N ASP A 93 -12.79 -1.59 -5.36
CA ASP A 93 -11.75 -2.55 -4.99
C ASP A 93 -10.57 -2.53 -6.00
N THR A 94 -10.85 -2.29 -7.28
CA THR A 94 -9.81 -2.15 -8.32
C THR A 94 -9.04 -0.85 -8.14
N GLU A 95 -9.74 0.26 -7.86
CA GLU A 95 -9.14 1.57 -7.58
C GLU A 95 -8.25 1.51 -6.34
N LEU A 96 -8.75 0.98 -5.22
CA LEU A 96 -7.97 0.77 -4.00
C LEU A 96 -6.74 -0.11 -4.26
N ARG A 97 -6.87 -1.16 -5.08
CA ARG A 97 -5.74 -2.01 -5.44
C ARG A 97 -4.70 -1.26 -6.28
N LEU A 98 -5.14 -0.44 -7.23
CA LEU A 98 -4.26 0.38 -8.06
C LEU A 98 -3.55 1.44 -7.20
N GLU A 99 -4.25 2.09 -6.29
CA GLU A 99 -3.67 3.05 -5.34
C GLU A 99 -2.66 2.36 -4.43
N GLN A 100 -2.97 1.18 -3.89
CA GLN A 100 -2.01 0.37 -3.13
C GLN A 100 -0.77 -0.01 -3.95
N MET A 101 -0.94 -0.28 -5.24
CA MET A 101 0.19 -0.52 -6.15
C MET A 101 1.01 0.75 -6.38
N ILE A 102 0.37 1.91 -6.54
CA ILE A 102 1.06 3.21 -6.67
C ILE A 102 1.80 3.55 -5.38
N ASP A 103 1.19 3.38 -4.22
CA ASP A 103 1.83 3.62 -2.92
C ASP A 103 2.98 2.65 -2.67
N ALA A 104 2.83 1.37 -3.05
CA ALA A 104 3.93 0.40 -3.00
C ALA A 104 5.07 0.77 -3.95
N GLN A 105 4.75 1.27 -5.15
CA GLN A 105 5.74 1.70 -6.14
C GLN A 105 6.39 3.05 -5.77
N ALA A 106 5.66 3.94 -5.09
CA ALA A 106 6.17 5.19 -4.54
C ALA A 106 7.03 4.95 -3.29
N THR A 107 6.73 3.92 -2.49
CA THR A 107 7.58 3.47 -1.38
C THR A 107 8.92 2.93 -1.87
N ALA A 108 8.98 2.37 -3.08
CA ALA A 108 10.23 1.97 -3.72
C ALA A 108 11.14 3.14 -4.14
N LEU A 109 10.66 4.39 -4.06
CA LEU A 109 11.42 5.61 -4.42
C LEU A 109 11.99 6.36 -3.20
N MET A 110 12.12 5.71 -2.03
CA MET A 110 12.42 6.43 -0.77
C MET A 110 13.89 6.45 -0.32
N TYR A 111 14.86 6.07 -1.14
CA TYR A 111 16.27 6.34 -0.86
C TYR A 111 17.00 6.70 -2.15
N ASP A 112 17.09 8.01 -2.42
CA ASP A 112 18.11 8.53 -3.31
C ASP A 112 19.49 8.34 -2.67
N ILE A 113 20.42 7.75 -3.41
CA ILE A 113 21.82 7.63 -3.00
C ILE A 113 22.64 8.29 -4.07
N GLU A 114 23.44 9.29 -3.71
CA GLU A 114 24.34 9.91 -4.67
C GLU A 114 25.39 8.89 -5.10
N LEU A 115 25.71 8.81 -6.41
CA LEU A 115 26.75 7.91 -6.91
C LEU A 115 28.10 8.10 -6.18
N GLY A 116 28.37 9.31 -5.70
CA GLY A 116 29.57 9.64 -4.93
C GLY A 116 29.63 9.04 -3.52
N GLU A 117 28.51 8.58 -2.96
CA GLU A 117 28.45 7.89 -1.67
C GLU A 117 28.66 6.36 -1.80
N MET A 118 28.63 5.83 -3.03
CA MET A 118 28.88 4.42 -3.28
C MET A 118 30.38 4.12 -3.30
N GLU A 119 30.76 2.95 -2.81
CA GLU A 119 32.13 2.45 -2.89
C GLU A 119 32.44 2.01 -4.33
N TYR A 120 33.51 2.55 -4.89
CA TYR A 120 33.99 2.16 -6.22
C TYR A 120 34.90 0.93 -6.12
N VAL A 121 34.58 -0.12 -6.89
CA VAL A 121 35.33 -1.37 -6.88
C VAL A 121 35.77 -1.74 -8.31
N GLU A 122 37.05 -2.10 -8.44
CA GLU A 122 37.62 -2.71 -9.64
C GLU A 122 38.16 -4.11 -9.27
N GLU A 123 37.53 -5.17 -9.78
CA GLU A 123 38.00 -6.55 -9.60
C GLU A 123 37.97 -7.27 -10.95
N ASP A 124 39.03 -8.03 -11.27
CA ASP A 124 39.13 -8.83 -12.50
C ASP A 124 38.83 -8.09 -13.83
N GLY A 125 39.00 -6.76 -13.85
CA GLY A 125 38.73 -5.91 -15.01
C GLY A 125 37.26 -5.47 -15.15
N GLU A 126 36.40 -5.86 -14.21
CA GLU A 126 35.02 -5.41 -14.08
C GLU A 126 34.96 -4.21 -13.12
N ILE A 127 34.21 -3.18 -13.52
CA ILE A 127 34.04 -1.94 -12.75
C ILE A 127 32.59 -1.84 -12.26
N TYR A 128 32.41 -1.71 -10.95
CA TYR A 128 31.10 -1.56 -10.34
C TYR A 128 31.13 -0.68 -9.08
N TYR A 129 29.97 -0.12 -8.75
CA TYR A 129 29.73 0.65 -7.55
C TYR A 129 28.95 -0.20 -6.55
N ARG A 130 29.35 -0.16 -5.29
CA ARG A 130 28.78 -0.96 -4.22
C ARG A 130 28.25 -0.09 -3.10
N TYR A 131 27.07 -0.40 -2.57
CA TYR A 131 26.52 0.26 -1.39
C TYR A 131 25.96 -0.76 -0.39
N GLY A 132 26.23 -0.58 0.90
CA GLY A 132 25.79 -1.50 1.94
C GLY A 132 24.28 -1.41 2.20
N CYS A 133 23.57 -2.54 2.13
CA CYS A 133 22.17 -2.62 2.52
C CYS A 133 22.03 -2.87 4.03
N ARG A 134 20.94 -2.39 4.63
CA ARG A 134 20.61 -2.62 6.05
C ARG A 134 20.37 -4.10 6.41
N CYS A 135 20.15 -4.97 5.42
CA CYS A 135 20.01 -6.42 5.65
C CYS A 135 21.35 -7.17 5.77
N GLY A 136 22.47 -6.53 5.43
CA GLY A 136 23.81 -7.14 5.43
C GLY A 136 24.33 -7.51 4.04
N ASP A 137 23.49 -7.47 3.01
CA ASP A 137 23.92 -7.58 1.60
C ASP A 137 24.32 -6.22 1.02
N SER A 138 24.72 -6.19 -0.25
CA SER A 138 25.06 -4.96 -0.95
C SER A 138 24.25 -4.76 -2.22
N PHE A 139 24.03 -3.49 -2.54
CA PHE A 139 23.62 -3.04 -3.85
C PHE A 139 24.85 -2.94 -4.74
N GLU A 140 24.76 -3.46 -5.95
CA GLU A 140 25.84 -3.44 -6.93
C GLU A 140 25.32 -2.82 -8.22
N LEU A 141 26.05 -1.84 -8.73
CA LEU A 141 25.73 -1.11 -9.95
C LEU A 141 26.94 -1.11 -10.87
N SER A 142 26.87 -1.88 -11.95
CA SER A 142 27.94 -1.93 -12.94
C SER A 142 28.02 -0.66 -13.77
N LEU A 143 29.22 -0.41 -14.31
CA LEU A 143 29.44 0.69 -15.24
C LEU A 143 28.61 0.55 -16.53
N GLU A 144 28.31 -0.67 -16.98
CA GLU A 144 27.45 -0.93 -18.15
C GLU A 144 25.99 -0.54 -17.87
N GLN A 145 25.47 -0.86 -16.67
CA GLN A 145 24.13 -0.45 -16.24
C GLN A 145 24.01 1.08 -16.18
N LEU A 146 25.02 1.76 -15.65
CA LEU A 146 25.09 3.23 -15.63
C LEU A 146 25.08 3.83 -17.05
N GLN A 147 25.90 3.29 -17.96
CA GLN A 147 25.96 3.74 -19.35
C GLN A 147 24.65 3.50 -20.10
N SER A 148 23.90 2.47 -19.73
CA SER A 148 22.58 2.14 -20.27
C SER A 148 21.45 2.99 -19.70
N GLY A 149 21.74 3.89 -18.74
CA GLY A 149 20.76 4.74 -18.09
C GLY A 149 19.93 4.04 -17.01
N ILE A 150 20.39 2.88 -16.53
CA ILE A 150 19.78 2.16 -15.41
C ILE A 150 20.36 2.73 -14.13
N ASN A 151 19.51 3.37 -13.33
CA ASN A 151 19.89 3.98 -12.05
C ASN A 151 19.00 3.51 -10.89
N ALA A 152 18.19 2.47 -11.09
CA ALA A 152 17.45 1.80 -10.03
C ALA A 152 18.03 0.40 -9.84
N ILE A 153 18.48 0.09 -8.62
CA ILE A 153 19.11 -1.19 -8.28
C ILE A 153 18.40 -1.82 -7.09
N GLU A 154 18.18 -3.14 -7.18
CA GLU A 154 17.47 -3.93 -6.19
C GLU A 154 18.46 -4.73 -5.35
N CYS A 155 18.19 -4.86 -4.06
CA CYS A 155 18.94 -5.73 -3.18
C CYS A 155 18.46 -7.18 -3.36
N SER A 156 19.39 -8.07 -3.69
CA SER A 156 19.16 -9.51 -3.90
C SER A 156 18.57 -10.26 -2.69
N SER A 157 18.61 -9.65 -1.50
CA SER A 157 18.29 -10.32 -0.22
C SER A 157 17.04 -9.79 0.48
N CYS A 158 16.70 -8.51 0.30
CA CYS A 158 15.54 -7.90 0.97
C CYS A 158 14.53 -7.25 0.04
N SER A 159 14.71 -7.35 -1.29
CA SER A 159 13.82 -6.72 -2.29
C SER A 159 13.71 -5.19 -2.15
N LEU A 160 14.58 -4.55 -1.37
CA LEU A 160 14.68 -3.10 -1.30
C LEU A 160 15.24 -2.60 -2.62
N ALA A 161 14.67 -1.52 -3.17
CA ALA A 161 15.20 -0.82 -4.33
C ALA A 161 15.73 0.54 -3.89
N ILE A 162 16.86 0.96 -4.46
CA ILE A 162 17.41 2.31 -4.29
C ILE A 162 17.53 2.98 -5.66
N GLN A 163 17.36 4.30 -5.68
CA GLN A 163 17.58 5.10 -6.87
C GLN A 163 18.92 5.82 -6.72
N VAL A 164 19.84 5.56 -7.63
CA VAL A 164 21.15 6.21 -7.65
C VAL A 164 21.03 7.53 -8.38
N ASP A 165 21.31 8.62 -7.69
CA ASP A 165 21.33 9.96 -8.27
C ASP A 165 22.69 10.22 -8.92
N LEU A 166 22.65 10.50 -10.23
CA LEU A 166 23.84 10.73 -11.07
C LEU A 166 24.19 12.21 -11.19
N THR A 167 23.48 13.11 -10.49
CA THR A 167 23.71 14.55 -10.55
C THR A 167 24.86 15.00 -9.64
N GLY A 168 25.29 14.13 -8.71
CA GLY A 168 26.55 14.27 -7.99
C GLY A 168 27.74 13.99 -8.91
N THR A 169 28.66 14.94 -9.05
CA THR A 169 29.85 14.77 -9.90
C THR A 169 30.63 13.50 -9.50
N PRO A 170 30.88 12.54 -10.40
CA PRO A 170 31.70 11.37 -10.09
C PRO A 170 33.12 11.84 -9.78
N SER A 171 33.55 11.69 -8.54
CA SER A 171 34.83 12.18 -8.00
C SER A 171 36.05 11.35 -8.41
N THR A 172 35.95 10.50 -9.44
CA THR A 172 37.10 9.75 -9.97
C THR A 172 37.64 10.41 -11.24
N PRO A 173 38.95 10.72 -11.31
CA PRO A 173 39.52 11.48 -12.41
C PRO A 173 39.53 10.64 -13.67
N MET A 174 38.75 11.03 -14.68
CA MET A 174 38.99 10.56 -16.04
C MET A 174 40.42 10.93 -16.42
N GLY A 175 41.25 9.90 -16.57
CA GLY A 175 42.67 10.00 -16.87
C GLY A 175 42.94 10.92 -18.06
N GLN A 176 43.97 11.76 -17.88
CA GLN A 176 44.60 12.55 -18.92
C GLN A 176 44.85 11.69 -20.17
N ARG A 177 44.16 12.01 -21.26
CA ARG A 177 44.72 11.74 -22.60
C ARG A 177 45.48 12.98 -23.03
N SER A 178 46.76 12.98 -22.69
CA SER A 178 47.78 13.78 -23.35
C SER A 178 47.67 13.55 -24.86
N HIS A 179 47.27 14.58 -25.60
CA HIS A 179 47.58 14.69 -27.01
C HIS A 179 48.64 15.78 -27.17
N ILE A 180 49.83 15.29 -27.52
CA ILE A 180 50.96 16.01 -28.09
C ILE A 180 50.52 16.63 -29.41
#